data_AF-A0A6B3PM37-F1
#
_entry.id   AF-A0A6B3PM37-F1
#
_cell.length_a   1.000
_cell.length_b   1.000
_cell.length_c   1.000
_cell.angle_alpha   90.00
_cell.angle_beta   90.00
_cell.angle_gamma   90.00
#
_symmetry.space_group_name_H-M   'P 1'
#
loop_
_entity.id
_entity.type
_entity.pdbx_description
1 polymer ?
#
loop_
_entity_poly.entity_id
_entity_poly.type
_entity_poly.pdbx_seq_one_letter_code
_entity_poly.pdbx_strand_id
1 'polypeptide(L)'
;MSEHLERPIHPQRGWEYLRSFEMRLKVPRPAHDKGEITEQEQWKKKLNQKVQEVGQKHPEATVEVWAMDEHRLGLKPICRRVWAQLGSHAIANVNWKYQWLWLYGFVNPNNGETYYWILPKVNVELFNRVLEDFAREFQLGEDKHIILTIDRAGWHTSS
;
A
#
# COMPACT_ATOMS: atom_id res chain seq x y z
N MET A 1 30.59 2.07 29.31
CA MET A 1 32.01 2.47 29.29
C MET A 1 32.67 1.73 28.13
N SER A 2 33.54 2.37 27.34
CA SER A 2 34.25 1.64 26.28
C SER A 2 35.28 0.72 26.94
N GLU A 3 35.17 -0.58 26.74
CA GLU A 3 36.07 -1.59 27.33
C GLU A 3 37.54 -1.44 26.93
N HIS A 4 37.84 -0.58 25.95
CA HIS A 4 39.18 -0.47 25.35
C HIS A 4 39.89 0.85 25.66
N LEU A 5 39.19 1.85 26.22
CA LEU A 5 39.74 3.21 26.35
C LEU A 5 39.80 3.71 27.79
N GLU A 6 39.30 2.94 28.77
CA GLU A 6 39.26 3.25 30.21
C GLU A 6 38.73 4.67 30.57
N ARG A 7 38.14 5.38 29.60
CA ARG A 7 37.61 6.72 29.72
C ARG A 7 36.26 6.85 28.99
N PRO A 8 35.33 7.68 29.50
CA PRO A 8 34.09 7.94 28.81
C PRO A 8 34.38 8.73 27.52
N ILE A 9 33.87 8.25 26.40
CA ILE A 9 33.92 8.96 25.12
C ILE A 9 32.72 9.89 25.07
N HIS A 10 32.95 11.17 24.80
CA HIS A 10 31.87 12.14 24.62
C HIS A 10 31.01 11.75 23.40
N PRO A 11 29.66 11.79 23.45
CA PRO A 11 28.79 11.41 22.33
C PRO A 11 29.13 12.11 21.00
N GLN A 12 29.58 13.37 21.08
CA GLN A 12 30.07 14.13 19.91
C GLN A 12 31.23 13.44 19.17
N ARG A 13 32.16 12.79 19.87
CA ARG A 13 33.28 12.06 19.26
C ARG A 13 32.78 10.86 18.44
N GLY A 14 31.76 10.16 18.92
CA GLY A 14 31.11 9.10 18.15
C GLY A 14 30.52 9.61 16.84
N TRP A 15 29.88 10.78 16.87
CA TRP A 15 29.36 11.45 15.67
C TRP A 15 30.45 11.89 14.68
N GLU A 16 31.59 12.36 15.19
CA GLU A 16 32.76 12.69 14.35
C GLU A 16 33.29 11.46 13.62
N TYR A 17 33.48 10.34 14.33
CA TYR A 17 33.95 9.10 13.72
C TYR A 17 32.97 8.52 12.69
N LEU A 18 31.68 8.47 13.00
CA LEU A 18 30.69 8.00 12.03
C LEU A 18 30.68 8.87 10.77
N ARG A 19 30.83 10.19 10.90
CA ARG A 19 30.95 11.09 9.75
C ARG A 19 32.25 10.91 8.97
N SER A 20 33.38 10.63 9.63
CA SER A 20 34.65 10.35 8.94
C SER A 20 34.63 9.04 8.16
N PHE A 21 33.83 8.06 8.58
CA PHE A 21 33.55 6.84 7.82
C PHE A 21 32.44 7.03 6.76
N GLU A 22 32.10 8.29 6.43
CA GLU A 22 31.04 8.64 5.48
C GLU A 22 29.64 8.12 5.83
N MET A 23 29.44 7.67 7.08
CA MET A 23 28.15 7.18 7.53
C MET A 23 27.18 8.35 7.78
N ARG A 24 25.88 8.08 7.66
CA ARG A 24 24.81 9.05 7.86
C ARG A 24 23.72 8.44 8.73
N LEU A 25 23.20 9.24 9.66
CA LEU A 25 21.99 8.86 10.39
C LEU A 25 20.83 8.82 9.40
N LYS A 26 20.18 7.66 9.27
CA LYS A 26 18.98 7.47 8.48
C LYS A 26 17.87 6.91 9.36
N VAL A 27 16.64 7.32 9.10
CA VAL A 27 15.46 6.62 9.61
C VAL A 27 15.22 5.43 8.69
N PRO A 28 15.24 4.18 9.19
CA PRO A 28 14.95 3.02 8.38
C PRO A 28 13.55 3.13 7.76
N ARG A 29 13.42 2.70 6.50
CA ARG A 29 12.10 2.57 5.88
C ARG A 29 11.41 1.36 6.52
N PRO A 30 10.17 1.51 7.03
CA PRO A 30 9.39 0.36 7.48
C PRO A 30 9.30 -0.69 6.36
N ALA A 31 9.53 -1.94 6.71
CA ALA A 31 9.36 -3.09 5.83
C ALA A 31 8.41 -4.08 6.49
N HIS A 32 7.58 -4.75 5.68
CA HIS A 32 6.67 -5.76 6.19
C HIS A 32 7.48 -6.99 6.63
N ASP A 33 7.24 -7.50 7.84
CA ASP A 33 7.98 -8.61 8.45
C ASP A 33 7.93 -9.91 7.63
N LYS A 34 6.78 -10.18 7.01
CA LYS A 34 6.54 -11.30 6.09
C LYS A 34 6.90 -11.02 4.62
N GLY A 35 7.52 -9.89 4.32
CA GLY A 35 7.86 -9.52 2.94
C GLY A 35 9.04 -10.33 2.40
N GLU A 36 8.77 -11.42 1.69
CA GLU A 36 9.80 -12.26 1.07
C GLU A 36 10.06 -11.81 -0.37
N ILE A 37 11.33 -11.52 -0.70
CA ILE A 37 11.71 -10.93 -2.00
C ILE A 37 11.50 -11.96 -3.13
N THR A 38 11.78 -13.23 -2.87
CA THR A 38 11.67 -14.28 -3.89
C THR A 38 10.21 -14.49 -4.32
N GLU A 39 9.28 -14.55 -3.36
CA GLU A 39 7.84 -14.62 -3.61
C GLU A 39 7.35 -13.45 -4.47
N GLN A 40 7.80 -12.23 -4.19
CA GLN A 40 7.44 -11.05 -5.00
C GLN A 40 7.93 -11.18 -6.44
N GLU A 41 9.16 -11.62 -6.66
CA GLU A 41 9.71 -11.82 -8.00
C GLU A 41 9.01 -12.97 -8.75
N GLN A 42 8.67 -14.05 -8.05
CA GLN A 42 7.88 -15.13 -8.62
C GLN A 42 6.48 -14.66 -9.02
N TRP A 43 5.84 -13.83 -8.21
CA TRP A 43 4.53 -13.26 -8.51
C TRP A 43 4.57 -12.39 -9.78
N LYS A 44 5.58 -11.50 -9.91
CA LYS A 44 5.77 -10.67 -11.11
C LYS A 44 5.92 -11.54 -12.37
N LYS A 45 6.71 -12.61 -12.28
CA LYS A 45 6.89 -13.57 -13.39
C LYS A 45 5.57 -14.24 -13.79
N LYS A 46 4.78 -14.70 -12.80
CA LYS A 46 3.47 -15.32 -13.03
C LYS A 46 2.47 -14.35 -13.66
N LEU A 47 2.47 -13.09 -13.23
CA LEU A 47 1.62 -12.05 -13.83
C LEU A 47 1.98 -11.85 -15.31
N ASN A 48 3.27 -11.71 -15.62
CA ASN A 48 3.72 -11.56 -17.00
C ASN A 48 3.37 -12.77 -17.88
N GLN A 49 3.50 -13.98 -17.35
CA GLN A 49 3.05 -15.20 -18.04
C GLN A 49 1.55 -15.13 -18.31
N LYS A 50 0.75 -14.71 -17.34
CA LYS A 50 -0.70 -14.59 -17.51
C LYS A 50 -1.09 -13.57 -18.59
N VAL A 51 -0.39 -12.43 -18.63
CA VAL A 51 -0.58 -11.41 -19.68
C VAL A 51 -0.28 -12.00 -21.06
N GLN A 52 0.82 -12.74 -21.20
CA GLN A 52 1.18 -13.40 -22.46
C GLN A 52 0.16 -14.47 -22.87
N GLU A 53 -0.29 -15.30 -21.94
CA GLU A 53 -1.31 -16.33 -22.20
C GLU A 53 -2.62 -15.72 -22.71
N VAL A 54 -3.09 -14.63 -22.08
CA VAL A 54 -4.32 -13.95 -22.50
C VAL A 54 -4.13 -13.29 -23.86
N GLY A 55 -3.00 -12.62 -24.08
CA GLY A 55 -2.69 -12.02 -25.39
C GLY A 55 -2.58 -13.06 -26.51
N GLN A 56 -2.05 -14.26 -26.23
CA GLN A 56 -2.01 -15.35 -27.22
C GLN A 56 -3.39 -15.93 -27.53
N LYS A 57 -4.29 -15.98 -26.54
CA LYS A 57 -5.67 -16.45 -26.73
C LYS A 57 -6.54 -15.44 -27.48
N HIS A 58 -6.22 -14.16 -27.37
CA HIS A 58 -6.96 -13.07 -28.00
C HIS A 58 -6.00 -12.13 -28.75
N PRO A 59 -5.45 -12.54 -29.92
CA PRO A 59 -4.40 -11.79 -30.62
C PRO A 59 -4.86 -10.43 -31.15
N GLU A 60 -6.13 -10.32 -31.52
CA GLU A 60 -6.75 -9.09 -32.05
C GLU A 60 -7.23 -8.15 -30.93
N ALA A 61 -7.24 -8.62 -29.68
CA ALA A 61 -7.75 -7.87 -28.54
C ALA A 61 -6.65 -7.09 -27.82
N THR A 62 -7.00 -5.90 -27.33
CA THR A 62 -6.12 -5.13 -26.47
C THR A 62 -6.13 -5.73 -25.06
N VAL A 63 -4.97 -6.13 -24.55
CA VAL A 63 -4.81 -6.65 -23.18
C VAL A 63 -4.13 -5.60 -22.31
N GLU A 64 -4.83 -5.16 -21.26
CA GLU A 64 -4.32 -4.20 -20.28
C GLU A 64 -4.18 -4.86 -18.91
N VAL A 65 -3.24 -4.36 -18.10
CA VAL A 65 -3.09 -4.74 -16.69
C VAL A 65 -3.60 -3.58 -15.85
N TRP A 66 -4.46 -3.87 -14.89
CA TRP A 66 -4.95 -2.91 -13.92
C TRP A 66 -4.68 -3.43 -12.51
N ALA A 67 -4.56 -2.53 -11.54
CA ALA A 67 -4.48 -2.86 -10.13
C ALA A 67 -5.63 -2.19 -9.38
N MET A 68 -6.14 -2.86 -8.35
CA MET A 68 -7.23 -2.37 -7.54
C MET A 68 -6.98 -2.62 -6.05
N ASP A 69 -7.38 -1.65 -5.24
CA ASP A 69 -7.27 -1.68 -3.77
C ASP A 69 -8.39 -0.85 -3.12
N GLU A 70 -8.66 -1.10 -1.84
CA GLU A 70 -9.60 -0.33 -1.04
C GLU A 70 -8.92 0.55 0.01
N HIS A 71 -9.44 1.77 0.15
CA HIS A 71 -8.98 2.70 1.17
C HIS A 71 -10.12 3.19 2.06
N ARG A 72 -9.91 3.15 3.38
CA ARG A 72 -10.86 3.72 4.36
C ARG A 72 -10.71 5.24 4.41
N LEU A 73 -11.79 5.94 4.10
CA LEU A 73 -11.93 7.37 4.29
C LEU A 73 -12.76 7.63 5.54
N GLY A 74 -12.23 8.34 6.52
CA GLY A 74 -13.03 8.64 7.71
C GLY A 74 -12.27 9.38 8.80
N LEU A 75 -12.98 9.59 9.91
CA LEU A 75 -12.48 10.38 11.03
C LEU A 75 -11.57 9.53 11.91
N LYS A 76 -10.26 9.58 11.64
CA LYS A 76 -9.24 9.07 12.55
C LYS A 76 -8.67 10.23 13.38
N PRO A 77 -8.93 10.29 14.69
CA PRO A 77 -8.32 11.30 15.53
C PRO A 77 -6.78 11.18 15.52
N ILE A 78 -6.09 12.32 15.45
CA ILE A 78 -4.63 12.40 15.47
C ILE A 78 -4.20 13.24 16.67
N CYS A 79 -3.59 12.62 17.67
CA CYS A 79 -2.93 13.35 18.75
C CYS A 79 -1.63 13.98 18.23
N ARG A 80 -1.41 15.26 18.54
CA ARG A 80 -0.20 16.01 18.18
C ARG A 80 0.71 16.15 19.39
N ARG A 81 1.99 16.45 19.14
CA ARG A 81 2.95 16.74 20.22
C ARG A 81 2.58 18.08 20.86
N VAL A 82 2.62 18.14 22.19
CA VAL A 82 2.39 19.35 22.98
C VAL A 82 3.55 19.52 23.97
N TRP A 83 3.82 20.77 24.36
CA TRP A 83 4.73 21.05 25.47
C TRP A 83 3.97 20.85 26.79
N ALA A 84 4.57 20.10 27.71
CA ALA A 84 4.02 19.84 29.04
C ALA A 84 5.12 20.02 30.08
N GLN A 85 4.73 20.29 31.33
CA GLN A 85 5.67 20.41 32.43
C GLN A 85 6.39 19.08 32.66
N LEU A 86 7.68 19.14 33.00
CA LEU A 86 8.48 17.94 33.31
C LEU A 86 7.81 17.15 34.45
N GLY A 87 7.62 15.85 34.25
CA GLY A 87 6.92 14.97 35.20
C GLY A 87 5.39 15.01 35.14
N SER A 88 4.80 15.83 34.26
CA SER A 88 3.33 15.88 34.07
C SER A 88 2.86 15.05 32.87
N HIS A 89 1.63 14.52 32.96
CA HIS A 89 0.98 13.79 31.87
C HIS A 89 0.06 14.74 31.09
N ALA A 90 0.34 14.91 29.79
CA ALA A 90 -0.58 15.60 28.88
C ALA A 90 -1.74 14.67 28.50
N ILE A 91 -2.97 15.03 28.91
CA ILE A 91 -4.19 14.26 28.62
C ILE A 91 -4.99 15.00 27.53
N ALA A 92 -5.39 14.28 26.48
CA ALA A 92 -6.27 14.78 25.44
C ALA A 92 -7.55 13.94 25.38
N ASN A 93 -8.70 14.61 25.41
CA ASN A 93 -9.99 13.94 25.18
C ASN A 93 -10.14 13.63 23.70
N VAL A 94 -10.22 12.33 23.36
CA VAL A 94 -10.34 11.87 21.98
C VAL A 94 -11.73 11.30 21.74
N ASN A 95 -12.43 11.82 20.73
CA ASN A 95 -13.73 11.31 20.31
C ASN A 95 -13.54 10.30 19.16
N TRP A 96 -13.54 9.01 19.50
CA TRP A 96 -13.41 7.94 18.51
C TRP A 96 -14.75 7.65 17.85
N LYS A 97 -14.97 8.20 16.64
CA LYS A 97 -16.10 7.85 15.79
C LYS A 97 -15.58 7.01 14.63
N TYR A 98 -15.63 5.68 14.75
CA TYR A 98 -15.20 4.72 13.72
C TYR A 98 -16.18 4.68 12.54
N GLN A 99 -16.45 5.85 11.95
CA GLN A 99 -17.30 6.02 10.78
C GLN A 99 -16.39 6.11 9.57
N TRP A 100 -16.55 5.15 8.65
CA TRP A 100 -15.73 5.01 7.46
C TRP A 100 -16.62 5.00 6.22
N LEU A 101 -16.18 5.73 5.21
CA LEU A 101 -16.46 5.46 3.81
C LEU A 101 -15.30 4.63 3.25
N TRP A 102 -15.54 4.02 2.11
CA TRP A 102 -14.60 3.15 1.43
C TRP A 102 -14.42 3.64 0.01
N LEU A 103 -13.17 3.94 -0.34
CA LEU A 103 -12.75 4.22 -1.69
C LEU A 103 -12.32 2.90 -2.32
N TYR A 104 -12.99 2.51 -3.39
CA TYR A 104 -12.58 1.45 -4.30
C TYR A 104 -11.79 2.10 -5.41
N GLY A 105 -10.49 1.89 -5.49
CA GLY A 105 -9.62 2.55 -6.45
C GLY A 105 -9.00 1.58 -7.45
N PHE A 106 -9.08 1.91 -8.73
CA PHE A 106 -8.49 1.18 -9.84
C PHE A 106 -7.45 2.07 -10.51
N VAL A 107 -6.31 1.49 -10.90
CA VAL A 107 -5.24 2.19 -11.60
C VAL A 107 -4.63 1.32 -12.69
N ASN A 108 -4.44 1.92 -13.87
CA ASN A 108 -3.61 1.36 -14.92
C ASN A 108 -2.16 1.85 -14.71
N PRO A 109 -1.22 0.95 -14.37
CA PRO A 109 0.16 1.34 -14.09
C PRO A 109 0.94 1.81 -15.32
N ASN A 110 0.46 1.54 -16.54
CA ASN A 110 1.16 1.91 -17.77
C ASN A 110 0.89 3.36 -18.18
N ASN A 111 -0.35 3.83 -18.09
CA ASN A 111 -0.76 5.17 -18.51
C ASN A 111 -1.17 6.09 -17.34
N GLY A 112 -1.33 5.56 -16.13
CA GLY A 112 -1.75 6.31 -14.94
C GLY A 112 -3.26 6.60 -14.88
N GLU A 113 -4.06 5.99 -15.76
CA GLU A 113 -5.51 6.14 -15.76
C GLU A 113 -6.12 5.52 -14.50
N THR A 114 -7.15 6.18 -13.95
CA THR A 114 -7.78 5.78 -12.68
C THR A 114 -9.28 5.76 -12.77
N TYR A 115 -9.90 4.80 -12.09
CA TYR A 115 -11.35 4.72 -11.90
C TYR A 115 -11.65 4.46 -10.43
N TYR A 116 -12.72 5.03 -9.88
CA TYR A 116 -12.99 4.85 -8.45
C TYR A 116 -14.45 5.05 -8.04
N TRP A 117 -14.81 4.43 -6.93
CA TRP A 117 -16.10 4.56 -6.26
C TRP A 117 -15.92 4.90 -4.79
N ILE A 118 -16.79 5.73 -4.24
CA ILE A 118 -16.88 5.99 -2.80
C ILE A 118 -18.17 5.38 -2.28
N LEU A 119 -18.04 4.39 -1.41
CA LEU A 119 -19.14 3.58 -0.91
C LEU A 119 -19.19 3.56 0.62
N PRO A 120 -20.38 3.41 1.24
CA PRO A 120 -20.50 3.41 2.70
C PRO A 120 -20.03 2.10 3.35
N LYS A 121 -19.83 1.03 2.56
CA LYS A 121 -19.53 -0.32 3.06
C LYS A 121 -18.57 -1.03 2.12
N VAL A 122 -17.89 -2.05 2.65
CA VAL A 122 -17.18 -3.06 1.87
C VAL A 122 -17.90 -4.39 1.97
N ASN A 123 -18.38 -4.89 0.82
CA ASN A 123 -18.96 -6.22 0.68
C ASN A 123 -18.91 -6.68 -0.78
N VAL A 124 -19.21 -7.95 -1.00
CA VAL A 124 -19.13 -8.63 -2.31
C VAL A 124 -20.17 -8.12 -3.29
N GLU A 125 -21.40 -7.85 -2.83
CA GLU A 125 -22.48 -7.35 -3.69
C GLU A 125 -22.10 -6.00 -4.33
N LEU A 126 -21.60 -5.07 -3.51
CA LEU A 126 -21.13 -3.78 -3.98
C LEU A 126 -19.90 -3.92 -4.87
N PHE A 127 -18.98 -4.82 -4.53
CA PHE A 127 -17.80 -5.06 -5.34
C PHE A 127 -18.15 -5.59 -6.74
N ASN A 128 -19.08 -6.54 -6.85
CA ASN A 128 -19.57 -7.03 -8.14
C ASN A 128 -20.20 -5.91 -8.97
N ARG A 129 -21.00 -5.02 -8.35
CA ARG A 129 -21.55 -3.85 -9.05
C ARG A 129 -20.46 -2.89 -9.54
N VAL A 130 -19.43 -2.65 -8.73
CA VAL A 130 -18.29 -1.82 -9.13
C VAL A 130 -17.54 -2.45 -10.29
N LEU A 131 -17.36 -3.78 -10.30
CA LEU A 131 -16.73 -4.50 -11.40
C LEU A 131 -17.58 -4.48 -12.69
N GLU A 132 -18.90 -4.61 -12.58
CA GLU A 132 -19.83 -4.48 -13.70
C GLU A 132 -19.77 -3.07 -14.31
N ASP A 133 -19.80 -2.02 -13.48
CA ASP A 133 -19.66 -0.64 -13.95
C ASP A 133 -18.29 -0.37 -14.55
N PHE A 134 -17.21 -0.87 -13.93
CA PHE A 134 -15.86 -0.79 -14.46
C PHE A 134 -15.77 -1.47 -15.83
N ALA A 135 -16.34 -2.66 -15.99
CA ALA A 135 -16.35 -3.38 -17.26
C ALA A 135 -17.11 -2.61 -18.35
N ARG A 136 -18.22 -1.97 -18.00
CA ARG A 136 -19.01 -1.13 -18.92
C ARG A 136 -18.27 0.15 -19.31
N GLU A 137 -17.67 0.84 -18.34
CA GLU A 137 -16.93 2.09 -18.56
C GLU A 137 -15.78 1.88 -19.54
N PHE A 138 -14.98 0.82 -19.35
CA PHE A 138 -13.85 0.48 -20.20
C PHE A 138 -14.21 -0.39 -21.40
N GLN A 139 -15.51 -0.63 -21.64
CA GLN A 139 -16.03 -1.38 -22.79
C GLN A 139 -15.34 -2.74 -22.95
N LEU A 140 -15.20 -3.47 -21.84
CA LEU A 140 -14.61 -4.80 -21.86
C LEU A 140 -15.47 -5.75 -22.70
N GLY A 141 -14.82 -6.57 -23.52
CA GLY A 141 -15.49 -7.42 -24.50
C GLY A 141 -14.50 -8.27 -25.28
N GLU A 142 -14.87 -8.64 -26.51
CA GLU A 142 -14.02 -9.47 -27.38
C GLU A 142 -12.73 -8.74 -27.80
N ASP A 143 -12.80 -7.41 -27.99
CA ASP A 143 -11.69 -6.59 -28.48
C ASP A 143 -10.82 -5.99 -27.37
N LYS A 144 -11.25 -6.10 -26.10
CA LYS A 144 -10.53 -5.52 -24.95
C LYS A 144 -10.67 -6.37 -23.70
N HIS A 145 -9.53 -6.78 -23.16
CA HIS A 145 -9.43 -7.55 -21.92
C HIS A 145 -8.58 -6.81 -20.88
N ILE A 146 -9.02 -6.84 -19.62
CA ILE A 146 -8.27 -6.34 -18.48
C ILE A 146 -7.89 -7.49 -17.56
N ILE A 147 -6.60 -7.59 -17.23
CA ILE A 147 -6.08 -8.41 -16.15
C ILE A 147 -6.04 -7.55 -14.90
N LEU A 148 -7.04 -7.74 -14.04
CA LEU A 148 -7.15 -7.02 -12.78
C LEU A 148 -6.35 -7.71 -11.67
N THR A 149 -5.38 -7.00 -11.11
CA THR A 149 -4.65 -7.39 -9.92
C THR A 149 -5.37 -6.88 -8.68
N ILE A 150 -5.78 -7.80 -7.81
CA ILE A 150 -6.37 -7.52 -6.51
C ILE A 150 -5.52 -8.15 -5.40
N ASP A 151 -5.64 -7.62 -4.18
CA ASP A 151 -5.05 -8.27 -3.01
C ASP A 151 -5.85 -9.53 -2.61
N ARG A 152 -5.34 -10.30 -1.64
CA ARG A 152 -6.00 -11.51 -1.14
C ARG A 152 -6.82 -11.24 0.12
N ALA A 153 -7.55 -10.12 0.21
CA ALA A 153 -8.49 -9.95 1.30
C ALA A 153 -9.58 -11.05 1.23
N GLY A 154 -9.85 -11.68 2.38
CA GLY A 154 -10.69 -12.88 2.44
C GLY A 154 -12.14 -12.71 1.97
N TRP A 155 -12.59 -11.48 1.71
CA TRP A 155 -13.92 -11.19 1.18
C TRP A 155 -13.93 -11.05 -0.36
N HIS A 156 -12.79 -10.86 -1.03
CA HIS A 156 -12.72 -10.91 -2.50
C HIS A 156 -13.06 -12.29 -3.07
N THR A 157 -12.82 -13.33 -2.28
CA THR A 157 -13.14 -14.72 -2.61
C THR A 157 -14.36 -15.17 -1.81
N SER A 158 -15.52 -14.59 -2.10
CA SER A 158 -16.78 -15.21 -1.70
C SER A 158 -17.35 -15.89 -2.93
N SER A 159 -17.35 -17.22 -2.89
CA SER A 159 -18.05 -18.09 -3.85
C SER A 159 -19.56 -17.90 -3.79
#